data_AF-A0A4R6LEZ3-F1
#
_entry.id   AF-A0A4R6LEZ3-F1
#
_cell.length_a   1.000
_cell.length_b   1.000
_cell.length_c   1.000
_cell.angle_alpha   90.00
_cell.angle_beta   90.00
_cell.angle_gamma   90.00
#
_symmetry.space_group_name_H-M   'P 1'
#
loop_
_entity.id
_entity.type
_entity.pdbx_description
1 polymer ?
#
loop_
_entity_poly.entity_id
_entity_poly.type
_entity_poly.pdbx_seq_one_letter_code
_entity_poly.pdbx_strand_id
1 'polypeptide(L)'
;MKKASKEVPEVEDLKILTAYYNGFESLAKDDSEKALSQFTSCLGKVPPEYNINFFINQAKIGVSFDKKDYDGFLSASKEILKIDSTSADSYASVASAYACIYATKNDESAKIKSYQYLEKAHAIDSTSAEAKFYYNFLEYRMYAHKVIKREEFIKQFPNGWTKK
;
A
#
# COMPACT_ATOMS: atom_id res chain seq x y z
N MET A 1 -8.10 24.23 1.59
CA MET A 1 -6.64 24.43 1.65
C MET A 1 -6.05 25.08 0.40
N LYS A 2 -6.18 24.49 -0.79
CA LYS A 2 -5.60 25.04 -2.05
C LYS A 2 -5.90 26.52 -2.31
N LYS A 3 -7.15 26.96 -2.15
CA LYS A 3 -7.55 28.36 -2.37
C LYS A 3 -6.86 29.29 -1.36
N ALA A 4 -6.95 28.97 -0.07
CA ALA A 4 -6.32 29.75 1.01
C ALA A 4 -4.80 29.86 0.83
N SER A 5 -4.10 28.77 0.47
CA SER A 5 -2.66 28.79 0.21
C SER A 5 -2.25 29.68 -0.98
N LYS A 6 -3.14 29.90 -1.96
CA LYS A 6 -2.90 30.82 -3.08
C LYS A 6 -3.15 32.27 -2.71
N GLU A 7 -4.14 32.52 -1.85
CA GLU A 7 -4.53 33.86 -1.41
C GLU A 7 -3.56 34.42 -0.36
N VAL A 8 -2.88 33.54 0.40
CA VAL A 8 -1.95 33.93 1.47
C VAL A 8 -0.64 33.10 1.37
N PRO A 9 0.17 33.30 0.31
CA PRO A 9 1.34 32.48 0.02
C PRO A 9 2.51 32.62 1.02
N GLU A 10 2.50 33.64 1.86
CA GLU A 10 3.49 33.85 2.92
C GLU A 10 3.29 32.90 4.11
N VAL A 11 2.09 32.33 4.29
CA VAL A 11 1.79 31.39 5.37
C VAL A 11 2.22 29.98 4.96
N GLU A 12 3.41 29.58 5.38
CA GLU A 12 4.02 28.29 5.03
C GLU A 12 3.17 27.09 5.46
N ASP A 13 2.50 27.18 6.62
CA ASP A 13 1.61 26.12 7.12
C ASP A 13 0.48 25.78 6.13
N LEU A 14 -0.07 26.78 5.44
CA LEU A 14 -1.11 26.55 4.42
C LEU A 14 -0.56 25.82 3.19
N LYS A 15 0.71 26.04 2.83
CA LYS A 15 1.37 25.30 1.75
C LYS A 15 1.62 23.85 2.17
N ILE A 16 2.14 23.65 3.38
CA ILE A 16 2.42 22.32 3.92
C ILE A 16 1.13 21.49 3.98
N LEU A 17 0.04 22.07 4.51
CA LEU A 17 -1.26 21.39 4.55
C LEU A 17 -1.81 21.15 3.15
N THR A 18 -1.61 22.08 2.21
CA THR A 18 -2.01 21.85 0.81
C THR A 18 -1.26 20.66 0.21
N ALA A 19 0.04 20.53 0.44
CA ALA A 19 0.81 19.38 0.00
C ALA A 19 0.32 18.09 0.66
N TYR A 20 0.07 18.10 1.97
CA TYR A 20 -0.47 16.96 2.71
C TYR A 20 -1.76 16.44 2.08
N TYR A 21 -2.76 17.32 1.87
CA TYR A 21 -4.03 16.91 1.25
C TYR A 21 -3.90 16.51 -0.22
N ASN A 22 -3.00 17.14 -0.99
CA ASN A 22 -2.70 16.72 -2.36
C ASN A 22 -2.11 15.30 -2.43
N GLY A 23 -1.34 14.90 -1.42
CA GLY A 23 -0.83 13.54 -1.30
C GLY A 23 -1.96 12.51 -1.29
N PHE A 24 -2.98 12.73 -0.45
CA PHE A 24 -4.17 11.85 -0.40
C PHE A 24 -4.97 11.86 -1.69
N GLU A 25 -5.20 13.03 -2.28
CA GLU A 25 -5.89 13.12 -3.58
C GLU A 25 -5.15 12.34 -4.68
N SER A 26 -3.82 12.28 -4.61
CA SER A 26 -3.00 11.54 -5.58
C SER A 26 -3.05 10.04 -5.31
N LEU A 27 -2.96 9.60 -4.04
CA LEU A 27 -3.16 8.18 -3.66
C LEU A 27 -4.54 7.66 -4.09
N ALA A 28 -5.60 8.45 -3.90
CA ALA A 28 -6.96 8.06 -4.29
C ALA A 28 -7.12 7.88 -5.83
N LYS A 29 -6.16 8.36 -6.62
CA LYS A 29 -6.11 8.24 -8.08
C LYS A 29 -5.05 7.25 -8.55
N ASP A 30 -4.47 6.46 -7.64
CA ASP A 30 -3.35 5.54 -7.89
C ASP A 30 -2.07 6.26 -8.40
N ASP A 31 -1.97 7.58 -8.24
CA ASP A 31 -0.78 8.38 -8.60
C ASP A 31 0.21 8.40 -7.43
N SER A 32 0.82 7.23 -7.19
CA SER A 32 1.69 6.97 -6.05
C SER A 32 3.00 7.78 -6.11
N GLU A 33 3.54 8.06 -7.29
CA GLU A 33 4.75 8.88 -7.45
C GLU A 33 4.49 10.33 -7.03
N LYS A 34 3.38 10.91 -7.49
CA LYS A 34 2.99 12.26 -7.08
C LYS A 34 2.66 12.32 -5.59
N ALA A 35 1.92 11.32 -5.08
CA ALA A 35 1.64 11.23 -3.65
C ALA A 35 2.92 11.22 -2.81
N LEU A 36 3.90 10.40 -3.20
CA LEU A 36 5.19 10.31 -2.52
C LEU A 36 5.92 11.65 -2.50
N SER A 37 5.95 12.36 -3.63
CA SER A 37 6.55 13.70 -3.73
C SER A 37 5.85 14.70 -2.79
N GLN A 38 4.52 14.71 -2.77
CA GLN A 38 3.74 15.59 -1.90
C GLN A 38 4.01 15.31 -0.41
N PHE A 39 3.90 14.05 0.02
CA PHE A 39 4.11 13.70 1.43
C PHE A 39 5.57 13.91 1.88
N THR A 40 6.53 13.64 1.01
CA THR A 40 7.95 13.90 1.31
C THR A 40 8.21 15.38 1.57
N SER A 41 7.52 16.27 0.87
CA SER A 41 7.65 17.73 1.08
C SER A 41 7.16 18.20 2.46
N CYS A 42 6.31 17.40 3.12
CA CYS A 42 5.77 17.62 4.45
C CYS A 42 6.67 17.06 5.58
N LEU A 43 7.71 16.29 5.26
CA LEU A 43 8.54 15.60 6.25
C LEU A 43 9.23 16.62 7.18
N GLY A 44 9.03 16.45 8.49
CA GLY A 44 9.56 17.37 9.51
C GLY A 44 8.83 18.73 9.59
N LYS A 45 7.75 18.92 8.81
CA LYS A 45 7.00 20.18 8.74
C LYS A 45 5.54 20.05 9.21
N VAL A 46 5.07 18.83 9.45
CA VAL A 46 3.74 18.57 10.02
C VAL A 46 3.88 18.00 11.43
N PRO A 47 2.88 18.22 12.30
CA PRO A 47 2.86 17.62 13.62
C PRO A 47 2.94 16.08 13.59
N PRO A 48 3.54 15.42 14.60
CA PRO A 48 3.71 13.96 14.62
C PRO A 48 2.41 13.17 14.45
N GLU A 49 1.29 13.67 14.97
CA GLU A 49 -0.03 13.07 14.88
C GLU A 49 -0.58 12.95 13.45
N TYR A 50 0.02 13.68 12.49
CA TYR A 50 -0.31 13.56 11.07
C TYR A 50 0.25 12.27 10.45
N ASN A 51 1.07 11.50 11.19
CA ASN A 51 1.61 10.20 10.79
C ASN A 51 2.24 10.20 9.39
N ILE A 52 2.97 11.26 9.02
CA ILE A 52 3.45 11.45 7.65
C ILE A 52 4.30 10.28 7.13
N ASN A 53 5.07 9.64 8.02
CA ASN A 53 5.88 8.47 7.66
C ASN A 53 5.04 7.26 7.23
N PHE A 54 3.83 7.09 7.79
CA PHE A 54 2.89 6.06 7.35
C PHE A 54 2.52 6.29 5.88
N PHE A 55 2.09 7.52 5.55
CA PHE A 55 1.65 7.86 4.20
C PHE A 55 2.78 7.89 3.17
N ILE A 56 3.99 8.29 3.57
CA ILE A 56 5.19 8.15 2.73
C ILE A 56 5.42 6.68 2.37
N ASN A 57 5.38 5.78 3.35
CA ASN A 57 5.58 4.35 3.08
C ASN A 57 4.42 3.76 2.27
N GLN A 58 3.19 4.21 2.47
CA GLN A 58 2.04 3.81 1.65
C GLN A 58 2.22 4.22 0.18
N ALA A 59 2.68 5.44 -0.08
CA ALA A 59 2.99 5.86 -1.44
C ALA A 59 4.19 5.10 -2.03
N LYS A 60 5.24 4.83 -1.24
CA LYS A 60 6.39 4.01 -1.67
C LYS A 60 5.96 2.61 -2.10
N ILE A 61 5.02 1.98 -1.40
CA ILE A 61 4.45 0.67 -1.80
C ILE A 61 3.95 0.72 -3.24
N GLY A 62 3.11 1.70 -3.58
CA GLY A 62 2.57 1.84 -4.94
C GLY A 62 3.66 2.10 -5.99
N VAL A 63 4.58 3.03 -5.71
CA VAL A 63 5.72 3.32 -6.62
C VAL A 63 6.58 2.08 -6.87
N SER A 64 6.92 1.35 -5.81
CA SER A 64 7.71 0.14 -5.90
C SER A 64 6.96 -0.96 -6.67
N PHE A 65 5.65 -1.11 -6.44
CA PHE A 65 4.83 -2.06 -7.18
C PHE A 65 4.81 -1.75 -8.69
N ASP A 66 4.57 -0.49 -9.07
CA ASP A 66 4.56 -0.07 -10.49
C ASP A 66 5.90 -0.27 -11.18
N LYS A 67 7.00 -0.06 -10.45
CA LYS A 67 8.38 -0.30 -10.92
C LYS A 67 8.80 -1.77 -10.87
N LYS A 68 7.93 -2.66 -10.40
CA LYS A 68 8.22 -4.09 -10.11
C LYS A 68 9.40 -4.28 -9.14
N ASP A 69 9.67 -3.28 -8.32
CA ASP A 69 10.65 -3.32 -7.23
C ASP A 69 9.99 -3.93 -5.99
N TYR A 70 9.82 -5.24 -6.00
CA TYR A 70 9.12 -5.93 -4.91
C TYR A 70 9.92 -5.99 -3.60
N ASP A 71 11.25 -5.78 -3.66
CA ASP A 71 12.09 -5.65 -2.48
C ASP A 71 11.86 -4.29 -1.80
N GLY A 72 11.74 -3.21 -2.58
CA GLY A 72 11.29 -1.89 -2.09
C GLY A 72 9.87 -1.91 -1.54
N PHE A 73 8.94 -2.62 -2.21
CA PHE A 73 7.58 -2.84 -1.70
C PHE A 73 7.62 -3.55 -0.33
N LEU A 74 8.41 -4.62 -0.21
CA LEU A 74 8.54 -5.34 1.05
C LEU A 74 9.13 -4.45 2.16
N SER A 75 10.15 -3.65 1.86
CA SER A 75 10.76 -2.73 2.81
C SER A 75 9.73 -1.71 3.33
N ALA A 76 9.01 -1.03 2.44
CA ALA A 76 8.00 -0.04 2.82
C ALA A 76 6.85 -0.65 3.62
N SER A 77 6.39 -1.85 3.24
CA SER A 77 5.34 -2.58 3.98
C SER A 77 5.77 -2.93 5.40
N LYS A 78 7.03 -3.31 5.61
CA LYS A 78 7.56 -3.58 6.95
C LYS A 78 7.65 -2.32 7.80
N GLU A 79 7.95 -1.16 7.20
CA GLU A 79 7.92 0.12 7.94
C GLU A 79 6.50 0.47 8.36
N ILE A 80 5.49 0.27 7.51
CA ILE A 80 4.08 0.43 7.90
C ILE A 80 3.73 -0.50 9.08
N LEU A 81 4.12 -1.77 9.00
CA LEU A 81 3.85 -2.72 10.07
C LEU A 81 4.53 -2.36 11.41
N LYS A 82 5.70 -1.72 11.38
CA LYS A 82 6.35 -1.20 12.60
C LYS A 82 5.59 -0.03 13.20
N ILE A 83 4.94 0.78 12.37
CA ILE A 83 4.13 1.93 12.80
C ILE A 83 2.79 1.46 13.37
N ASP A 84 2.12 0.53 12.68
CA ASP A 84 0.84 -0.05 13.09
C ASP A 84 0.81 -1.56 12.84
N SER A 85 0.90 -2.32 13.92
CA SER A 85 0.76 -3.78 13.96
C SER A 85 -0.61 -4.25 14.45
N THR A 86 -1.58 -3.33 14.60
CA THR A 86 -2.94 -3.66 15.02
C THR A 86 -3.89 -3.84 13.82
N SER A 87 -3.49 -3.35 12.64
CA SER A 87 -4.27 -3.45 11.41
C SER A 87 -3.98 -4.74 10.62
N ALA A 88 -5.04 -5.38 10.13
CA ALA A 88 -4.95 -6.48 9.18
C ALA A 88 -4.22 -6.07 7.89
N ASP A 89 -4.46 -4.84 7.42
CA ASP A 89 -3.88 -4.30 6.18
C ASP A 89 -2.35 -4.21 6.24
N SER A 90 -1.79 -3.88 7.41
CA SER A 90 -0.34 -3.83 7.61
C SER A 90 0.31 -5.20 7.40
N TYR A 91 -0.31 -6.26 7.94
CA TYR A 91 0.16 -7.63 7.71
C TYR A 91 -0.08 -8.08 6.26
N ALA A 92 -1.26 -7.78 5.72
CA ALA A 92 -1.64 -8.13 4.35
C ALA A 92 -0.70 -7.47 3.31
N SER A 93 -0.23 -6.24 3.56
CA SER A 93 0.74 -5.56 2.71
C SER A 93 2.08 -6.29 2.65
N VAL A 94 2.58 -6.76 3.80
CA VAL A 94 3.82 -7.55 3.85
C VAL A 94 3.64 -8.90 3.14
N ALA A 95 2.50 -9.56 3.35
CA ALA A 95 2.15 -10.79 2.63
C ALA A 95 2.12 -10.55 1.10
N SER A 96 1.48 -9.47 0.68
CA SER A 96 1.35 -9.06 -0.73
C SER A 96 2.72 -8.87 -1.40
N ALA A 97 3.66 -8.21 -0.73
CA ALA A 97 5.01 -8.03 -1.24
C ALA A 97 5.76 -9.37 -1.41
N TYR A 98 5.69 -10.25 -0.40
CA TYR A 98 6.25 -11.59 -0.51
C TYR A 98 5.58 -12.43 -1.61
N ALA A 99 4.27 -12.32 -1.80
CA ALA A 99 3.55 -12.97 -2.88
C ALA A 99 4.04 -12.50 -4.26
N CYS A 100 4.35 -11.20 -4.43
CA CYS A 100 4.95 -10.68 -5.66
C CYS A 100 6.36 -11.23 -5.90
N ILE A 101 7.19 -11.29 -4.86
CA ILE A 101 8.54 -11.88 -4.92
C ILE A 101 8.44 -13.35 -5.34
N TYR A 102 7.54 -14.12 -4.72
CA TYR A 102 7.32 -15.51 -5.09
C TYR A 102 6.86 -15.66 -6.54
N ALA A 103 5.83 -14.91 -6.94
CA ALA A 103 5.27 -14.99 -8.30
C ALA A 103 6.31 -14.66 -9.39
N THR A 104 7.29 -13.81 -9.09
CA THR A 104 8.28 -13.35 -10.09
C THR A 104 9.61 -14.07 -10.04
N LYS A 105 10.08 -14.47 -8.85
CA LYS A 105 11.39 -15.12 -8.65
C LYS A 105 11.28 -16.61 -8.33
N ASN A 106 10.07 -17.15 -8.15
CA ASN A 106 9.82 -18.51 -7.68
C ASN A 106 10.54 -18.84 -6.33
N ASP A 107 10.68 -17.83 -5.47
CA ASP A 107 11.30 -17.98 -4.15
C ASP A 107 10.33 -18.62 -3.15
N GLU A 108 10.51 -19.92 -2.89
CA GLU A 108 9.67 -20.67 -1.95
C GLU A 108 9.77 -20.13 -0.50
N SER A 109 10.87 -19.49 -0.10
CA SER A 109 10.93 -18.80 1.20
C SER A 109 9.97 -17.62 1.24
N ALA A 110 9.87 -16.86 0.15
CA ALA A 110 8.92 -15.77 0.03
C ALA A 110 7.47 -16.29 0.08
N LYS A 111 7.16 -17.41 -0.57
CA LYS A 111 5.84 -18.05 -0.46
C LYS A 111 5.47 -18.39 0.98
N ILE A 112 6.37 -19.06 1.71
CA ILE A 112 6.14 -19.42 3.12
C ILE A 112 5.89 -18.18 3.96
N LYS A 113 6.72 -17.14 3.79
CA LYS A 113 6.54 -15.87 4.50
C LYS A 113 5.22 -15.18 4.13
N SER A 114 4.83 -15.20 2.85
CA SER A 114 3.55 -14.65 2.40
C SER A 114 2.38 -15.26 3.19
N TYR A 115 2.31 -16.59 3.26
CA TYR A 115 1.27 -17.27 4.03
C TYR A 115 1.33 -16.96 5.53
N GLN A 116 2.53 -16.94 6.14
CA GLN A 116 2.67 -16.58 7.55
C GLN A 116 2.16 -15.18 7.90
N TYR A 117 2.36 -14.19 7.02
CA TYR A 117 1.83 -12.85 7.22
C TYR A 117 0.34 -12.77 6.92
N LEU A 118 -0.14 -13.54 5.92
CA LEU A 118 -1.55 -13.61 5.58
C LEU A 118 -2.38 -14.23 6.72
N GLU A 119 -1.88 -15.28 7.37
CA GLU A 119 -2.51 -15.87 8.56
C GLU A 119 -2.67 -14.84 9.70
N LYS A 120 -1.66 -13.99 9.91
CA LYS A 120 -1.75 -12.90 10.91
C LYS A 120 -2.79 -11.86 10.52
N ALA A 121 -2.89 -11.51 9.24
CA ALA A 121 -3.92 -10.60 8.75
C ALA A 121 -5.32 -11.20 8.97
N HIS A 122 -5.52 -12.47 8.62
CA HIS A 122 -6.78 -13.20 8.86
C HIS A 122 -7.20 -13.26 10.33
N ALA A 123 -6.23 -13.40 11.24
CA ALA A 123 -6.50 -13.42 12.68
C ALA A 123 -7.06 -12.09 13.20
N ILE A 124 -6.77 -10.97 12.52
CA ILE A 124 -7.29 -9.64 12.84
C ILE A 124 -8.63 -9.39 12.13
N ASP A 125 -8.67 -9.63 10.82
CA ASP A 125 -9.90 -9.54 10.04
C ASP A 125 -9.89 -10.60 8.93
N SER A 126 -10.91 -11.45 8.93
CA SER A 126 -11.17 -12.45 7.89
C SER A 126 -12.59 -12.38 7.33
N THR A 127 -13.39 -11.41 7.79
CA THR A 127 -14.84 -11.41 7.57
C THR A 127 -15.31 -10.26 6.69
N SER A 128 -14.61 -9.12 6.72
CA SER A 128 -14.97 -7.97 5.90
C SER A 128 -14.86 -8.28 4.41
N ALA A 129 -15.67 -7.59 3.61
CA ALA A 129 -15.66 -7.75 2.16
C ALA A 129 -14.29 -7.39 1.56
N GLU A 130 -13.64 -6.35 2.09
CA GLU A 130 -12.33 -5.91 1.63
C GLU A 130 -11.25 -6.94 1.97
N ALA A 131 -11.23 -7.47 3.20
CA ALA A 131 -10.29 -8.52 3.60
C ALA A 131 -10.45 -9.76 2.71
N LYS A 132 -11.69 -10.25 2.53
CA LYS A 132 -11.98 -11.41 1.66
C LYS A 132 -11.50 -11.19 0.23
N PHE A 133 -11.77 -10.02 -0.34
CA PHE A 133 -11.30 -9.66 -1.68
C PHE A 133 -9.77 -9.68 -1.74
N TYR A 134 -9.11 -8.98 -0.82
CA TYR A 134 -7.66 -8.80 -0.86
C TYR A 134 -6.91 -10.13 -0.67
N TYR A 135 -7.37 -10.98 0.24
CA TYR A 135 -6.76 -12.29 0.46
C TYR A 135 -6.93 -13.20 -0.74
N ASN A 136 -8.13 -13.23 -1.34
CA ASN A 136 -8.37 -14.00 -2.55
C ASN A 136 -7.49 -13.55 -3.73
N PHE A 137 -7.28 -12.23 -3.85
CA PHE A 137 -6.37 -11.64 -4.83
C PHE A 137 -4.90 -12.05 -4.60
N LEU A 138 -4.43 -12.04 -3.34
CA LEU A 138 -3.08 -12.48 -2.97
C LEU A 138 -2.87 -13.98 -3.22
N GLU A 139 -3.85 -14.81 -2.86
CA GLU A 139 -3.82 -16.25 -3.11
C GLU A 139 -3.74 -16.56 -4.60
N TYR A 140 -4.52 -15.85 -5.43
CA TYR A 140 -4.44 -15.99 -6.89
C TYR A 140 -3.05 -15.66 -7.41
N ARG A 141 -2.44 -14.56 -6.95
CA ARG A 141 -1.09 -14.15 -7.36
C ARG A 141 -0.07 -15.26 -7.11
N MET A 142 -0.15 -15.91 -5.94
CA MET A 142 0.72 -17.02 -5.58
C MET A 142 0.40 -18.28 -6.40
N TYR A 143 -0.87 -18.63 -6.58
CA TYR A 143 -1.28 -19.82 -7.33
C TYR A 143 -0.92 -19.74 -8.81
N ALA A 144 -1.19 -18.59 -9.44
CA ALA A 144 -1.01 -18.42 -10.87
C ALA A 144 0.43 -18.00 -11.26
N HIS A 145 1.30 -17.70 -10.29
CA HIS A 145 2.60 -17.07 -10.50
C HIS A 145 2.50 -15.80 -11.35
N LYS A 146 1.50 -14.96 -11.06
CA LYS A 146 1.21 -13.74 -11.84
C LYS A 146 0.90 -12.56 -10.95
N VAL A 147 1.72 -11.53 -11.08
CA VAL A 147 1.43 -10.21 -10.48
C VAL A 147 0.53 -9.44 -11.44
N ILE A 148 -0.73 -9.23 -11.03
CA ILE A 148 -1.71 -8.43 -11.75
C ILE A 148 -2.23 -7.31 -10.84
N LYS A 149 -2.77 -6.23 -11.42
CA LYS A 149 -3.38 -5.13 -10.69
C LYS A 149 -4.80 -5.48 -10.18
N ARG A 150 -5.32 -4.68 -9.27
CA ARG A 150 -6.66 -4.87 -8.68
C ARG A 150 -7.73 -4.86 -9.77
N GLU A 151 -7.65 -3.92 -10.70
CA GLU A 151 -8.62 -3.73 -11.79
C GLU A 151 -8.61 -4.93 -12.73
N GLU A 152 -7.42 -5.47 -13.02
CA GLU A 152 -7.25 -6.66 -13.85
C GLU A 152 -7.85 -7.89 -13.17
N PHE A 153 -7.62 -8.05 -11.87
CA PHE A 153 -8.20 -9.14 -11.09
C PHE A 153 -9.72 -9.07 -11.05
N ILE A 154 -10.31 -7.90 -10.77
CA ILE A 154 -11.76 -7.69 -10.78
C ILE A 154 -12.34 -7.98 -12.16
N LYS A 155 -11.68 -7.54 -13.23
CA LYS A 155 -12.12 -7.80 -14.61
C LYS A 155 -12.12 -9.30 -14.93
N GLN A 156 -11.13 -10.05 -14.46
CA GLN A 156 -11.00 -11.47 -14.72
C GLN A 156 -11.89 -12.33 -13.81
N PHE A 157 -12.08 -11.89 -12.56
CA PHE A 157 -12.78 -12.62 -11.51
C PHE A 157 -13.76 -11.69 -10.77
N PRO A 158 -14.85 -11.24 -11.42
CA PRO A 158 -15.77 -10.27 -10.84
C PRO A 158 -16.47 -10.76 -9.56
N ASN A 159 -16.53 -12.08 -9.36
CA ASN A 159 -17.10 -12.72 -8.18
C ASN A 159 -16.03 -13.39 -7.29
N GLY A 160 -14.77 -13.00 -7.44
CA GLY A 160 -13.64 -13.67 -6.81
C GLY A 160 -13.15 -14.89 -7.59
N TRP A 161 -11.89 -15.24 -7.35
CA TRP A 161 -11.23 -16.40 -7.91
C TRP A 161 -11.48 -17.63 -7.01
N THR A 162 -11.73 -18.78 -7.63
CA THR A 162 -11.81 -20.06 -6.92
C THR A 162 -10.71 -20.97 -7.43
N LYS A 163 -9.94 -21.56 -6.51
CA LYS A 163 -8.95 -22.59 -6.85
C LYS A 163 -9.64 -23.78 -7.51
N LYS A 164 -9.20 -24.10 -8.73
CA LYS A 164 -9.60 -25.32 -9.45
C LYS A 164 -8.56 -26.41 -9.22
#